data_AF-A0A942GXH6-F1
#
_entry.id   AF-A0A942GXH6-F1
#
_cell.length_a   1.000
_cell.length_b   1.000
_cell.length_c   1.000
_cell.angle_alpha   90.00
_cell.angle_beta   90.00
_cell.angle_gamma   90.00
#
_symmetry.space_group_name_H-M   'P 1'
#
loop_
_entity.id
_entity.type
_entity.pdbx_description
1 polymer ?
#
loop_
_entity_poly.entity_id
_entity_poly.type
_entity_poly.pdbx_seq_one_letter_code
_entity_poly.pdbx_strand_id
1 'polypeptide(L)'
;MVRKATLLLALALVAAPVFAQHNPFVARKPRLKPGVQAKPSPGPQGPRTTPERNTTPTETSNDSSPVISPLRTNKPTTTSSTAKPKDKGQTERLFSDDERNAIMGFWAKEGRYVSTPPDDVTQKGLWQVRLSVPGSIWFREYNRARKVSAPPTQNAKPQTPEQEEWEKWVVQKLNRDRWEAFQQAKLNNKKMFNVDAPAADKTIPATEPPRPGPIPRELLALVKINPPAFAEAVVPMSHVIAFDDITLTYRDNVRLSNPRYLYYRFEKGVNSEGISMKSMSREQINRLFKASGMSGRESRVMRAVSELEGGFDAVNTYDTGYVSVGFIQFATLAEGDNSLGSFLASYKRDDPDNFNRDMRAFGIDVTSDGKLAVLDPVTGAELSGSDATLKTVSDRRLIAIFQRAGLKSDAFNAAQIRSAKAQFWPEFDNVSVELASGKKITGRVSDFVKSEAGIATLMDRKVNTGNIAKLASVLDQLAPRVRPTSMADYAPYEGEIIRLMTYRRNFLEDPELSKPGGIAGREPSGPSRVVPPSTTDDVKVPPPSDTKPKLTGRKKNSAPQKGNRWNIPPR
;
A
#
# COMPACT_ATOMS: atom_id res chain seq x y z
N MET A 1 16.12 -36.80 -13.62
CA MET A 1 17.04 -35.67 -13.89
C MET A 1 16.86 -35.08 -15.29
N VAL A 2 16.79 -35.89 -16.35
CA VAL A 2 16.64 -35.41 -17.75
C VAL A 2 15.44 -34.47 -17.96
N ARG A 3 14.26 -34.78 -17.41
CA ARG A 3 13.07 -33.88 -17.49
C ARG A 3 13.26 -32.51 -16.82
N LYS A 4 14.06 -32.40 -15.75
CA LYS A 4 14.36 -31.10 -15.11
C LYS A 4 15.35 -30.28 -15.94
N ALA A 5 16.31 -30.94 -16.60
CA ALA A 5 17.27 -30.27 -17.48
C ALA A 5 16.61 -29.73 -18.76
N THR A 6 15.71 -30.49 -19.38
CA THR A 6 14.94 -30.02 -20.55
C THR A 6 14.00 -28.85 -20.18
N LEU A 7 13.44 -28.86 -18.96
CA LEU A 7 12.61 -27.76 -18.44
C LEU A 7 13.41 -26.47 -18.28
N LEU A 8 14.62 -26.54 -17.71
CA LEU A 8 15.51 -25.39 -17.56
C LEU A 8 15.95 -24.81 -18.90
N LEU A 9 16.21 -25.66 -19.91
CA LEU A 9 16.61 -25.21 -21.25
C LEU A 9 15.46 -24.51 -22.01
N ALA A 10 14.23 -25.03 -21.90
CA ALA A 10 13.06 -24.40 -22.50
C ALA A 10 12.70 -23.05 -21.82
N LEU A 11 12.99 -22.91 -20.53
CA LEU A 11 12.77 -21.67 -19.78
C LEU A 11 13.82 -20.60 -20.08
N ALA A 12 15.08 -20.98 -20.30
CA ALA A 12 16.14 -20.07 -20.73
C ALA A 12 15.85 -19.42 -22.09
N LEU A 13 15.14 -20.12 -23.00
CA LEU A 13 14.74 -19.61 -24.31
C LEU A 13 13.59 -18.59 -24.28
N VAL A 14 12.78 -18.58 -23.22
CA VAL A 14 11.66 -17.63 -23.07
C VAL A 14 12.08 -16.38 -22.29
N ALA A 15 13.16 -16.45 -21.50
CA ALA A 15 13.65 -15.35 -20.68
C ALA A 15 14.69 -14.44 -21.38
N ALA A 16 15.09 -14.71 -22.63
CA ALA A 16 16.02 -13.86 -23.36
C ALA A 16 15.29 -12.64 -23.97
N PRO A 17 15.63 -11.39 -23.57
CA PRO A 17 15.10 -10.21 -24.25
C PRO A 17 15.81 -10.04 -25.61
N VAL A 18 15.04 -9.62 -26.60
CA VAL A 18 15.54 -9.09 -27.87
C VAL A 18 16.37 -7.83 -27.58
N PHE A 19 17.68 -8.00 -27.40
CA PHE A 19 18.66 -6.92 -27.41
C PHE A 19 19.77 -7.29 -28.40
N ALA A 20 19.47 -7.07 -29.68
CA ALA A 20 20.48 -6.97 -30.71
C ALA A 20 19.94 -6.06 -31.79
N GLN A 21 20.31 -4.77 -31.76
CA GLN A 21 20.86 -4.08 -32.93
C GLN A 21 21.27 -2.64 -32.59
N HIS A 22 22.50 -2.32 -33.00
CA HIS A 22 23.13 -0.99 -33.16
C HIS A 22 23.93 -0.42 -31.97
N ASN A 23 25.21 -0.83 -31.90
CA ASN A 23 26.31 0.14 -31.79
C ASN A 23 27.63 -0.48 -32.32
N PRO A 24 28.33 0.13 -33.29
CA PRO A 24 29.59 -0.38 -33.82
C PRO A 24 30.77 0.41 -33.25
N PHE A 25 31.65 -0.16 -32.42
CA PHE A 25 33.00 0.40 -32.25
C PHE A 25 34.03 -0.67 -31.83
N VAL A 26 34.91 -0.95 -32.80
CA VAL A 26 36.35 -1.23 -32.75
C VAL A 26 36.91 -2.09 -31.61
N ALA A 27 37.26 -3.32 -31.98
CA ALA A 27 38.07 -4.25 -31.20
C ALA A 27 39.53 -3.78 -31.03
N ARG A 28 40.04 -3.79 -29.80
CA ARG A 28 41.48 -3.91 -29.51
C ARG A 28 41.72 -5.18 -28.69
N LYS A 29 42.61 -6.04 -29.22
CA LYS A 29 43.08 -7.30 -28.60
C LYS A 29 43.82 -7.02 -27.28
N PRO A 30 43.63 -7.84 -26.22
CA PRO A 30 44.52 -7.81 -25.07
C PRO A 30 45.74 -8.71 -25.29
N ARG A 31 46.90 -8.19 -24.90
CA ARG A 31 48.20 -8.88 -24.91
C ARG A 31 48.41 -9.47 -23.51
N LEU A 32 48.47 -10.80 -23.42
CA LEU A 32 48.86 -11.52 -22.21
C LEU A 32 50.37 -11.38 -21.98
N LYS A 33 50.78 -11.13 -20.73
CA LYS A 33 52.07 -11.59 -20.18
C LYS A 33 51.92 -11.96 -18.69
N PRO A 34 52.76 -12.89 -18.18
CA PRO A 34 52.49 -13.63 -16.95
C PRO A 34 53.34 -13.16 -15.75
N GLY A 35 52.75 -13.33 -14.55
CA GLY A 35 53.33 -13.88 -13.33
C GLY A 35 54.56 -13.23 -12.67
N VAL A 36 54.39 -12.75 -11.43
CA VAL A 36 55.39 -12.87 -10.35
C VAL A 36 54.66 -12.94 -8.98
N GLN A 37 55.00 -13.96 -8.18
CA GLN A 37 54.70 -14.06 -6.75
C GLN A 37 55.79 -13.35 -5.92
N ALA A 38 55.42 -12.65 -4.85
CA ALA A 38 56.29 -12.47 -3.68
C ALA A 38 55.48 -12.16 -2.40
N LYS A 39 56.01 -12.67 -1.29
CA LYS A 39 55.48 -12.76 0.10
C LYS A 39 55.55 -11.44 0.90
N PRO A 40 54.94 -11.37 2.11
CA PRO A 40 54.66 -10.15 2.85
C PRO A 40 55.71 -9.81 3.93
N SER A 41 55.78 -8.53 4.33
CA SER A 41 56.42 -8.07 5.58
C SER A 41 56.16 -6.57 5.86
N PRO A 42 56.40 -6.07 7.09
CA PRO A 42 55.39 -5.38 7.91
C PRO A 42 55.52 -3.85 7.93
N GLY A 43 54.49 -3.21 8.52
CA GLY A 43 54.29 -1.75 8.52
C GLY A 43 55.23 -0.92 9.39
N PRO A 44 54.92 0.37 9.55
CA PRO A 44 55.17 1.04 10.83
C PRO A 44 54.04 1.97 11.29
N GLN A 45 54.21 2.39 12.53
CA GLN A 45 53.31 3.04 13.47
C GLN A 45 53.14 4.56 13.25
N GLY A 46 51.93 5.06 13.56
CA GLY A 46 51.65 6.35 14.22
C GLY A 46 51.86 7.67 13.44
N PRO A 47 51.37 8.84 13.94
CA PRO A 47 50.85 9.07 15.30
C PRO A 47 49.46 9.76 15.42
N ARG A 48 48.97 9.72 16.66
CA ARG A 48 47.86 10.47 17.27
C ARG A 48 47.96 11.99 17.07
N THR A 49 46.81 12.64 16.88
CA THR A 49 46.54 14.00 17.38
C THR A 49 45.06 14.20 17.72
N THR A 50 44.80 14.54 18.97
CA THR A 50 43.65 15.29 19.54
C THR A 50 44.16 15.93 20.83
N PRO A 51 43.48 16.90 21.47
CA PRO A 51 42.37 17.76 21.02
C PRO A 51 42.67 19.26 21.27
N GLU A 52 41.87 20.17 20.73
CA GLU A 52 41.75 21.51 21.32
C GLU A 52 40.32 22.02 21.30
N ARG A 53 40.01 22.73 22.40
CA ARG A 53 38.73 23.14 22.95
C ARG A 53 38.78 24.67 22.99
N ASN A 54 37.72 25.39 22.63
CA ASN A 54 37.33 26.69 23.22
C ASN A 54 36.08 27.27 22.50
N THR A 55 34.95 27.37 23.19
CA THR A 55 34.34 28.56 23.84
C THR A 55 33.38 29.35 22.95
N THR A 56 32.09 29.28 23.31
CA THR A 56 31.00 30.29 23.17
C THR A 56 31.39 31.63 23.84
N PRO A 57 30.57 32.73 23.85
CA PRO A 57 29.27 33.01 23.20
C PRO A 57 29.12 34.43 22.61
N THR A 58 28.05 34.71 21.84
CA THR A 58 27.28 35.97 22.02
C THR A 58 25.88 35.89 21.40
N GLU A 59 24.91 36.32 22.20
CA GLU A 59 23.54 36.69 21.84
C GLU A 59 23.51 37.88 20.86
N THR A 60 22.47 37.97 20.04
CA THR A 60 21.64 39.19 19.95
C THR A 60 20.27 38.84 19.41
N SER A 61 19.27 39.27 20.17
CA SER A 61 17.87 39.41 19.80
C SER A 61 17.69 40.36 18.61
N ASN A 62 16.69 40.10 17.75
CA ASN A 62 15.70 41.15 17.51
C ASN A 62 14.37 40.60 17.00
N ASP A 63 13.36 41.23 17.60
CA ASP A 63 11.92 41.07 17.54
C ASP A 63 11.33 41.71 16.27
N SER A 64 10.08 41.34 15.96
CA SER A 64 9.06 42.05 15.16
C SER A 64 8.46 41.26 13.98
N SER A 65 7.22 40.81 14.20
CA SER A 65 6.15 40.60 13.22
C SER A 65 4.99 41.56 13.58
N PRO A 66 3.90 41.69 12.80
CA PRO A 66 3.73 41.69 11.36
C PRO A 66 2.91 42.92 10.87
N VAL A 67 2.93 43.24 9.58
CA VAL A 67 1.93 44.12 8.95
C VAL A 67 1.35 43.43 7.71
N ILE A 68 0.04 43.26 7.72
CA ILE A 68 -0.79 42.69 6.64
C ILE A 68 -1.50 43.84 5.90
N SER A 69 -1.47 43.78 4.56
CA SER A 69 -2.51 44.21 3.57
C SER A 69 -1.95 45.06 2.41
N PRO A 70 -2.63 45.14 1.24
CA PRO A 70 -3.43 44.13 0.54
C PRO A 70 -3.03 43.97 -0.95
N LEU A 71 -3.69 43.02 -1.62
CA LEU A 71 -3.58 42.66 -3.04
C LEU A 71 -3.61 43.86 -4.00
N ARG A 72 -2.69 43.86 -4.97
CA ARG A 72 -2.79 44.65 -6.21
C ARG A 72 -2.48 43.75 -7.41
N THR A 73 -3.48 43.58 -8.27
CA THR A 73 -3.41 42.85 -9.54
C THR A 73 -2.70 43.70 -10.59
N ASN A 74 -1.52 43.27 -11.05
CA ASN A 74 -0.83 43.88 -12.19
C ASN A 74 -0.75 42.92 -13.39
N LYS A 75 -1.30 43.41 -14.50
CA LYS A 75 -1.22 42.91 -15.88
C LYS A 75 0.26 42.84 -16.33
N PRO A 76 0.71 41.81 -17.07
CA PRO A 76 2.06 41.79 -17.59
C PRO A 76 2.15 42.58 -18.91
N THR A 77 2.99 43.61 -18.92
CA THR A 77 3.46 44.32 -20.11
C THR A 77 4.66 43.57 -20.70
N THR A 78 4.53 43.09 -21.93
CA THR A 78 5.62 42.47 -22.69
C THR A 78 6.68 43.51 -23.07
N THR A 79 7.85 43.42 -22.44
CA THR A 79 9.08 44.04 -22.95
C THR A 79 10.07 42.94 -23.31
N SER A 80 10.47 42.94 -24.57
CA SER A 80 11.45 42.02 -25.17
C SER A 80 12.84 42.37 -24.65
N SER A 81 13.36 41.53 -23.76
CA SER A 81 14.76 41.56 -23.31
C SER A 81 15.45 40.31 -23.83
N THR A 82 16.51 40.51 -24.61
CA THR A 82 17.43 39.49 -25.11
C THR A 82 18.21 38.87 -23.95
N ALA A 83 17.59 37.90 -23.28
CA ALA A 83 18.21 37.12 -22.22
C ALA A 83 19.20 36.09 -22.81
N LYS A 84 20.45 36.12 -22.31
CA LYS A 84 21.42 35.03 -22.44
C LYS A 84 20.77 33.69 -22.08
N PRO A 85 21.09 32.58 -22.78
CA PRO A 85 20.57 31.26 -22.43
C PRO A 85 20.96 30.95 -20.98
N LYS A 86 19.95 30.82 -20.11
CA LYS A 86 20.14 30.26 -18.78
C LYS A 86 20.73 28.87 -18.97
N ASP A 87 21.94 28.69 -18.47
CA ASP A 87 22.55 27.38 -18.29
C ASP A 87 21.50 26.50 -17.60
N LYS A 88 21.04 25.45 -18.29
CA LYS A 88 20.02 24.55 -17.75
C LYS A 88 20.68 23.90 -16.54
N GLY A 89 20.36 24.42 -15.35
CA GLY A 89 21.01 24.07 -14.09
C GLY A 89 21.22 22.57 -14.02
N GLN A 90 22.49 22.16 -13.93
CA GLN A 90 22.84 20.77 -13.67
C GLN A 90 22.08 20.36 -12.40
N THR A 91 21.13 19.45 -12.56
CA THR A 91 20.46 18.82 -11.42
C THR A 91 21.55 18.23 -10.54
N GLU A 92 21.62 18.67 -9.29
CA GLU A 92 22.59 18.19 -8.32
C GLU A 92 22.52 16.66 -8.26
N ARG A 93 23.64 16.00 -8.57
CA ARG A 93 23.71 14.53 -8.53
C ARG A 93 23.58 14.08 -7.08
N LEU A 94 22.64 13.18 -6.82
CA LEU A 94 22.41 12.65 -5.47
C LEU A 94 23.46 11.63 -5.08
N PHE A 95 24.03 10.89 -6.03
CA PHE A 95 25.07 9.90 -5.77
C PHE A 95 26.42 10.34 -6.37
N SER A 96 27.50 10.10 -5.65
CA SER A 96 28.86 10.21 -6.19
C SER A 96 29.13 9.08 -7.20
N ASP A 97 30.15 9.24 -8.06
CA ASP A 97 30.54 8.18 -9.00
C ASP A 97 30.95 6.89 -8.28
N ASP A 98 31.66 7.02 -7.15
CA ASP A 98 32.10 5.86 -6.35
C ASP A 98 30.91 5.11 -5.74
N GLU A 99 29.91 5.83 -5.21
CA GLU A 99 28.68 5.20 -4.73
C GLU A 99 27.92 4.49 -5.85
N ARG A 100 27.78 5.14 -7.02
CA ARG A 100 27.13 4.51 -8.19
C ARG A 100 27.83 3.21 -8.56
N ASN A 101 29.15 3.25 -8.69
CA ASN A 101 29.96 2.08 -9.03
C ASN A 101 29.83 0.97 -7.98
N ALA A 102 29.84 1.31 -6.69
CA ALA A 102 29.67 0.35 -5.61
C ALA A 102 28.29 -0.30 -5.62
N ILE A 103 27.22 0.48 -5.78
CA ILE A 103 25.83 -0.01 -5.82
C ILE A 103 25.62 -0.90 -7.06
N MET A 104 26.08 -0.46 -8.22
CA MET A 104 26.00 -1.26 -9.45
C MET A 104 26.80 -2.56 -9.33
N GLY A 105 28.03 -2.48 -8.79
CA GLY A 105 28.86 -3.66 -8.53
C GLY A 105 28.20 -4.64 -7.56
N PHE A 106 27.52 -4.13 -6.52
CA PHE A 106 26.75 -4.95 -5.59
C PHE A 106 25.65 -5.73 -6.32
N TRP A 107 24.85 -5.07 -7.16
CA TRP A 107 23.71 -5.68 -7.86
C TRP A 107 24.09 -6.51 -9.08
N ALA A 108 25.25 -6.25 -9.70
CA ALA A 108 25.77 -6.99 -10.84
C ALA A 108 26.37 -8.34 -10.45
N LYS A 109 26.67 -8.56 -9.17
CA LYS A 109 27.18 -9.85 -8.67
C LYS A 109 26.19 -10.97 -8.96
N GLU A 110 26.69 -12.10 -9.47
CA GLU A 110 25.88 -13.27 -9.78
C GLU A 110 25.06 -13.74 -8.57
N GLY A 111 23.81 -14.13 -8.82
CA GLY A 111 22.88 -14.62 -7.79
C GLY A 111 22.17 -13.53 -6.98
N ARG A 112 22.52 -12.25 -7.14
CA ARG A 112 21.86 -11.14 -6.43
C ARG A 112 20.41 -10.94 -6.84
N TYR A 113 20.11 -11.18 -8.10
CA TYR A 113 18.75 -11.13 -8.63
C TYR A 113 18.56 -12.23 -9.65
N VAL A 114 17.58 -13.09 -9.39
CA VAL A 114 17.21 -14.21 -10.25
C VAL A 114 15.71 -14.15 -10.49
N SER A 115 15.31 -14.17 -11.77
CA SER A 115 13.91 -14.28 -12.18
C SER A 115 13.71 -15.62 -12.86
N THR A 116 12.84 -16.44 -12.29
CA THR A 116 12.52 -17.78 -12.78
C THR A 116 11.02 -18.00 -12.75
N PRO A 117 10.49 -18.97 -13.50
CA PRO A 117 9.15 -19.46 -13.24
C PRO A 117 8.99 -19.89 -11.77
N PRO A 118 7.78 -19.77 -11.23
CA PRO A 118 7.45 -20.27 -9.89
C PRO A 118 7.68 -21.78 -9.76
N ASP A 119 8.09 -22.23 -8.57
CA ASP A 119 8.32 -23.66 -8.29
C ASP A 119 7.06 -24.51 -8.47
N ASP A 120 5.88 -23.89 -8.37
CA ASP A 120 4.57 -24.51 -8.57
C ASP A 120 4.16 -24.65 -10.05
N VAL A 121 5.05 -24.32 -11.01
CA VAL A 121 4.77 -24.39 -12.46
C VAL A 121 4.33 -25.78 -12.92
N THR A 122 4.87 -26.84 -12.32
CA THR A 122 4.51 -28.23 -12.67
C THR A 122 3.09 -28.60 -12.23
N GLN A 123 2.57 -27.93 -11.20
CA GLN A 123 1.24 -28.17 -10.65
C GLN A 123 0.22 -27.23 -11.30
N LYS A 124 0.53 -25.94 -11.39
CA LYS A 124 -0.41 -24.89 -11.82
C LYS A 124 -0.30 -24.51 -13.29
N GLY A 125 0.74 -24.98 -13.97
CA GLY A 125 1.16 -24.45 -15.26
C GLY A 125 1.87 -23.11 -15.14
N LEU A 126 2.59 -22.75 -16.20
CA LEU A 126 3.28 -21.47 -16.32
C LEU A 126 2.29 -20.34 -16.57
N TRP A 127 1.35 -20.57 -17.47
CA TRP A 127 0.28 -19.64 -17.78
C TRP A 127 -0.86 -19.79 -16.78
N GLN A 128 -1.29 -18.68 -16.19
CA GLN A 128 -2.30 -18.63 -15.16
C GLN A 128 -3.27 -17.47 -15.40
N VAL A 129 -4.51 -17.62 -14.93
CA VAL A 129 -5.52 -16.56 -15.03
C VAL A 129 -5.29 -15.51 -13.93
N ARG A 130 -5.30 -14.23 -14.30
CA ARG A 130 -5.25 -13.08 -13.38
C ARG A 130 -6.27 -12.01 -13.77
N LEU A 131 -6.59 -11.14 -12.82
CA LEU A 131 -7.29 -9.88 -13.11
C LEU A 131 -6.39 -9.05 -14.02
N SER A 132 -6.93 -8.50 -15.10
CA SER A 132 -6.20 -7.58 -15.97
C SER A 132 -6.12 -6.19 -15.34
N VAL A 133 -5.06 -5.44 -15.63
CA VAL A 133 -4.95 -4.03 -15.22
C VAL A 133 -6.07 -3.18 -15.85
N PRO A 134 -6.35 -3.27 -17.18
CA PRO A 134 -7.47 -2.56 -17.78
C PRO A 134 -8.82 -2.88 -17.13
N GLY A 135 -9.05 -4.16 -16.77
CA GLY A 135 -10.28 -4.58 -16.09
C GLY A 135 -10.43 -3.94 -14.71
N SER A 136 -9.35 -3.92 -13.91
CA SER A 136 -9.36 -3.23 -12.61
C SER A 136 -9.67 -1.74 -12.74
N ILE A 137 -9.10 -1.05 -13.74
CA ILE A 137 -9.38 0.35 -14.02
C ILE A 137 -10.85 0.55 -14.38
N TRP A 138 -11.40 -0.30 -15.27
CA TRP A 138 -12.81 -0.24 -15.64
C TRP A 138 -13.74 -0.42 -14.43
N PHE A 139 -13.47 -1.39 -13.55
CA PHE A 139 -14.27 -1.58 -12.33
C PHE A 139 -14.23 -0.36 -11.41
N ARG A 140 -13.07 0.31 -11.28
CA ARG A 140 -12.98 1.54 -10.51
C ARG A 140 -13.85 2.64 -11.11
N GLU A 141 -13.74 2.89 -12.41
CA GLU A 141 -14.53 3.94 -13.07
C GLU A 141 -16.03 3.63 -13.02
N TYR A 142 -16.42 2.37 -13.14
CA TYR A 142 -17.79 1.91 -12.94
C TYR A 142 -18.33 2.22 -11.54
N ASN A 143 -17.59 1.89 -10.48
CA ASN A 143 -18.01 2.21 -9.10
C ASN A 143 -18.05 3.72 -8.84
N ARG A 144 -17.10 4.47 -9.39
CA ARG A 144 -17.06 5.94 -9.31
C ARG A 144 -18.28 6.56 -9.98
N ALA A 145 -18.64 6.11 -11.19
CA ALA A 145 -19.78 6.64 -11.93
C ALA A 145 -21.11 6.37 -11.20
N ARG A 146 -21.22 5.24 -10.51
CA ARG A 146 -22.35 4.89 -9.63
C ARG A 146 -22.37 5.63 -8.29
N LYS A 147 -21.30 6.34 -7.93
CA LYS A 147 -21.12 7.00 -6.63
C LYS A 147 -21.24 6.04 -5.44
N VAL A 148 -20.81 4.79 -5.62
CA VAL A 148 -20.79 3.77 -4.58
C VAL A 148 -19.39 3.60 -4.02
N SER A 149 -19.30 3.30 -2.73
CA SER A 149 -18.05 2.97 -2.05
C SER A 149 -18.20 1.67 -1.30
N ALA A 150 -17.18 0.82 -1.37
CA ALA A 150 -17.08 -0.41 -0.61
C ALA A 150 -15.61 -0.60 -0.17
N PRO A 151 -15.36 -1.33 0.92
CA PRO A 151 -14.00 -1.75 1.26
C PRO A 151 -13.33 -2.46 0.07
N PRO A 152 -12.00 -2.34 -0.11
CA PRO A 152 -11.29 -2.95 -1.27
C PRO A 152 -11.53 -4.46 -1.46
N THR A 153 -11.84 -5.16 -0.37
CA THR A 153 -12.09 -6.61 -0.32
C THR A 153 -13.54 -6.99 -0.66
N GLN A 154 -14.43 -6.01 -0.85
CA GLN A 154 -15.85 -6.23 -1.08
C GLN A 154 -16.32 -5.54 -2.36
N ASN A 155 -17.31 -6.13 -3.00
CA ASN A 155 -17.97 -5.50 -4.14
C ASN A 155 -19.09 -4.59 -3.62
N ALA A 156 -19.20 -3.39 -4.18
CA ALA A 156 -20.31 -2.50 -3.90
C ALA A 156 -21.64 -3.12 -4.33
N LYS A 157 -22.66 -3.02 -3.48
CA LYS A 157 -24.01 -3.52 -3.80
C LYS A 157 -24.72 -2.59 -4.79
N PRO A 158 -25.61 -3.11 -5.66
CA PRO A 158 -26.52 -2.28 -6.44
C PRO A 158 -27.43 -1.44 -5.54
N GLN A 159 -27.76 -0.23 -5.99
CA GLN A 159 -28.65 0.72 -5.28
C GLN A 159 -29.99 0.93 -5.99
N THR A 160 -30.11 0.50 -7.24
CA THR A 160 -31.32 0.62 -8.06
C THR A 160 -31.55 -0.68 -8.83
N PRO A 161 -32.79 -0.98 -9.26
CA PRO A 161 -33.08 -2.15 -10.10
C PRO A 161 -32.24 -2.18 -11.39
N GLU A 162 -32.05 -1.03 -12.00
CA GLU A 162 -31.18 -0.87 -13.18
C GLU A 162 -29.72 -1.28 -12.87
N GLN A 163 -29.18 -0.87 -11.72
CA GLN A 163 -27.84 -1.30 -11.30
C GLN A 163 -27.79 -2.81 -11.04
N GLU A 164 -28.87 -3.45 -10.62
CA GLU A 164 -28.91 -4.92 -10.48
C GLU A 164 -28.74 -5.62 -11.84
N GLU A 165 -29.37 -5.08 -12.89
CA GLU A 165 -29.19 -5.58 -14.26
C GLU A 165 -27.76 -5.38 -14.76
N TRP A 166 -27.17 -4.21 -14.50
CA TRP A 166 -25.77 -3.95 -14.82
C TRP A 166 -24.84 -4.91 -14.07
N GLU A 167 -25.08 -5.16 -12.78
CA GLU A 167 -24.29 -6.11 -12.00
C GLU A 167 -24.41 -7.54 -12.53
N LYS A 168 -25.59 -7.98 -12.95
CA LYS A 168 -25.78 -9.29 -13.60
C LYS A 168 -24.92 -9.38 -14.86
N TRP A 169 -24.96 -8.36 -15.72
CA TRP A 169 -24.14 -8.30 -16.93
C TRP A 169 -22.64 -8.30 -16.62
N VAL A 170 -22.20 -7.48 -15.65
CA VAL A 170 -20.78 -7.38 -15.24
C VAL A 170 -20.26 -8.71 -14.70
N VAL A 171 -21.03 -9.39 -13.84
CA VAL A 171 -20.67 -10.71 -13.30
C VAL A 171 -20.58 -11.74 -14.42
N GLN A 172 -21.52 -11.72 -15.37
CA GLN A 172 -21.51 -12.63 -16.51
C GLN A 172 -20.29 -12.40 -17.42
N LYS A 173 -19.97 -11.13 -17.72
CA LYS A 173 -18.77 -10.75 -18.48
C LYS A 173 -17.48 -11.18 -17.79
N LEU A 174 -17.36 -10.93 -16.49
CA LEU A 174 -16.19 -11.36 -15.69
C LEU A 174 -16.03 -12.88 -15.72
N ASN A 175 -17.10 -13.63 -15.50
CA ASN A 175 -17.07 -15.09 -15.54
C ASN A 175 -16.63 -15.59 -16.93
N ARG A 176 -17.18 -14.99 -18.00
CA ARG A 176 -16.81 -15.31 -19.38
C ARG A 176 -15.32 -15.08 -19.64
N ASP A 177 -14.82 -13.89 -19.34
CA ASP A 177 -13.40 -13.54 -19.57
C ASP A 177 -12.46 -14.45 -18.78
N ARG A 178 -12.81 -14.78 -17.53
CA ARG A 178 -12.01 -15.71 -16.71
C ARG A 178 -11.96 -17.11 -17.32
N TRP A 179 -13.07 -17.58 -17.88
CA TRP A 179 -13.12 -18.85 -18.57
C TRP A 179 -12.30 -18.83 -19.88
N GLU A 180 -12.40 -17.76 -20.67
CA GLU A 180 -11.61 -17.61 -21.91
C GLU A 180 -10.10 -17.53 -21.64
N ALA A 181 -9.70 -16.73 -20.64
CA ALA A 181 -8.33 -16.68 -20.16
C ALA A 181 -7.85 -18.05 -19.66
N PHE A 182 -8.73 -18.83 -19.02
CA PHE A 182 -8.40 -20.19 -18.60
C PHE A 182 -8.18 -21.14 -19.78
N GLN A 183 -9.02 -21.09 -20.82
CA GLN A 183 -8.82 -21.89 -22.04
C GLN A 183 -7.49 -21.52 -22.72
N GLN A 184 -7.18 -20.22 -22.80
CA GLN A 184 -5.91 -19.75 -23.36
C GLN A 184 -4.70 -20.24 -22.54
N ALA A 185 -4.78 -20.15 -21.20
CA ALA A 185 -3.73 -20.65 -20.32
C ALA A 185 -3.52 -22.17 -20.49
N LYS A 186 -4.61 -22.94 -20.58
CA LYS A 186 -4.56 -24.39 -20.82
C LYS A 186 -3.88 -24.70 -22.15
N LEU A 187 -4.26 -24.02 -23.23
CA LEU A 187 -3.66 -24.18 -24.55
C LEU A 187 -2.16 -23.89 -24.53
N ASN A 188 -1.77 -22.76 -23.91
CA ASN A 188 -0.37 -22.35 -23.82
C ASN A 188 0.46 -23.33 -22.97
N ASN A 189 -0.07 -23.81 -21.85
CA ASN A 189 0.59 -24.78 -21.00
C ASN A 189 0.74 -26.15 -21.69
N LYS A 190 -0.28 -26.60 -22.42
CA LYS A 190 -0.20 -27.83 -23.21
C LYS A 190 0.87 -27.72 -24.29
N LYS A 191 0.93 -26.59 -25.00
CA LYS A 191 1.97 -26.34 -26.03
C LYS A 191 3.39 -26.35 -25.44
N MET A 192 3.59 -25.78 -24.26
CA MET A 192 4.94 -25.58 -23.71
C MET A 192 5.45 -26.77 -22.88
N PHE A 193 4.59 -27.45 -22.12
CA PHE A 193 5.00 -28.49 -21.18
C PHE A 193 4.40 -29.87 -21.49
N ASN A 194 3.51 -29.98 -22.48
CA ASN A 194 2.70 -31.18 -22.72
C ASN A 194 1.96 -31.66 -21.46
N VAL A 195 1.57 -30.70 -20.60
CA VAL A 195 0.77 -30.94 -19.41
C VAL A 195 -0.61 -30.33 -19.65
N ASP A 196 -1.66 -31.12 -19.48
CA ASP A 196 -3.01 -30.60 -19.26
C ASP A 196 -3.04 -29.99 -17.86
N ALA A 197 -2.50 -28.78 -17.71
CA ALA A 197 -2.25 -28.13 -16.42
C ALA A 197 -3.51 -28.13 -15.54
N PRO A 198 -3.49 -28.82 -14.37
CA PRO A 198 -4.66 -28.92 -13.52
C PRO A 198 -4.54 -28.03 -12.29
N ALA A 199 -5.43 -27.04 -12.23
CA ALA A 199 -6.36 -26.78 -11.14
C ALA A 199 -6.92 -25.39 -11.44
N ALA A 200 -8.13 -25.34 -11.99
CA ALA A 200 -8.84 -24.09 -12.12
C ALA A 200 -8.82 -23.43 -10.74
N ASP A 201 -8.35 -22.18 -10.68
CA ASP A 201 -8.69 -21.31 -9.56
C ASP A 201 -10.19 -21.49 -9.32
N LYS A 202 -10.61 -21.83 -8.10
CA LYS A 202 -12.01 -22.18 -7.79
C LYS A 202 -13.00 -21.08 -8.16
N THR A 203 -12.49 -19.87 -8.39
CA THR A 203 -13.22 -18.69 -8.86
C THR A 203 -13.38 -18.63 -10.39
N ILE A 204 -12.85 -19.61 -11.14
CA ILE A 204 -13.04 -19.76 -12.59
C ILE A 204 -14.19 -20.75 -12.80
N PRO A 205 -15.20 -20.40 -13.61
CA PRO A 205 -16.29 -21.32 -13.95
C PRO A 205 -15.78 -22.62 -14.58
N ALA A 206 -16.33 -23.75 -14.14
CA ALA A 206 -15.95 -25.08 -14.65
C ALA A 206 -16.45 -25.34 -16.09
N THR A 207 -17.59 -24.75 -16.45
CA THR A 207 -18.21 -24.82 -17.78
C THR A 207 -18.18 -23.45 -18.45
N GLU A 208 -18.29 -23.43 -19.77
CA GLU A 208 -18.38 -22.20 -20.55
C GLU A 208 -19.56 -21.33 -20.07
N PRO A 209 -19.31 -20.12 -19.54
CA PRO A 209 -20.38 -19.22 -19.13
C PRO A 209 -21.12 -18.70 -20.36
N PRO A 210 -22.44 -18.43 -20.25
CA PRO A 210 -23.20 -17.85 -21.36
C PRO A 210 -22.59 -16.49 -21.74
N ARG A 211 -22.61 -16.17 -23.03
CA ARG A 211 -22.11 -14.88 -23.51
C ARG A 211 -22.91 -13.75 -22.85
N PRO A 212 -22.25 -12.69 -22.32
CA PRO A 212 -22.95 -11.59 -21.64
C PRO A 212 -23.84 -10.75 -22.57
N GLY A 213 -23.76 -10.93 -23.88
CA GLY A 213 -24.41 -10.06 -24.86
C GLY A 213 -23.73 -8.70 -24.95
N PRO A 214 -24.29 -7.75 -25.73
CA PRO A 214 -23.78 -6.39 -25.79
C PRO A 214 -23.86 -5.72 -24.40
N ILE A 215 -22.95 -4.78 -24.12
CA ILE A 215 -23.04 -3.94 -22.93
C ILE A 215 -24.39 -3.18 -22.93
N PRO A 216 -25.13 -3.14 -21.81
CA PRO A 216 -26.34 -2.32 -21.72
C PRO A 216 -26.04 -0.87 -22.09
N ARG A 217 -26.89 -0.26 -22.93
CA ARG A 217 -26.67 1.10 -23.46
C ARG A 217 -26.46 2.12 -22.34
N GLU A 218 -27.28 2.04 -21.29
CA GLU A 218 -27.19 2.95 -20.13
C GLU A 218 -25.91 2.74 -19.32
N LEU A 219 -25.44 1.48 -19.19
CA LEU A 219 -24.16 1.19 -18.55
C LEU A 219 -22.99 1.78 -19.35
N LEU A 220 -23.01 1.67 -20.68
CA LEU A 220 -21.99 2.27 -21.53
C LEU A 220 -22.05 3.80 -21.47
N ALA A 221 -23.25 4.40 -21.46
CA ALA A 221 -23.43 5.84 -21.31
C ALA A 221 -22.92 6.34 -19.95
N LEU A 222 -23.08 5.55 -18.89
CA LEU A 222 -22.61 5.84 -17.55
C LEU A 222 -21.08 5.83 -17.46
N VAL A 223 -20.43 4.74 -17.88
CA VAL A 223 -18.98 4.54 -17.70
C VAL A 223 -18.16 5.23 -18.79
N LYS A 224 -18.75 5.44 -19.97
CA LYS A 224 -18.14 6.07 -21.16
C LYS A 224 -16.90 5.34 -21.71
N ILE A 225 -16.63 4.13 -21.23
CA ILE A 225 -15.49 3.32 -21.61
C ILE A 225 -15.99 1.90 -21.91
N ASN A 226 -15.62 1.39 -23.08
CA ASN A 226 -15.91 0.00 -23.44
C ASN A 226 -15.19 -0.96 -22.47
N PRO A 227 -15.88 -2.01 -21.99
CA PRO A 227 -15.30 -2.95 -21.04
C PRO A 227 -14.18 -3.75 -21.73
N PRO A 228 -12.94 -3.76 -21.19
CA PRO A 228 -11.86 -4.59 -21.71
C PRO A 228 -12.09 -6.07 -21.36
N ALA A 229 -11.11 -6.93 -21.63
CA ALA A 229 -11.02 -8.21 -20.94
C ALA A 229 -10.78 -7.95 -19.45
N PHE A 230 -11.62 -8.50 -18.57
CA PHE A 230 -11.46 -8.38 -17.12
C PHE A 230 -10.45 -9.38 -16.55
N ALA A 231 -10.11 -10.42 -17.30
CA ALA A 231 -9.13 -11.41 -16.89
C ALA A 231 -8.28 -11.83 -18.10
N GLU A 232 -7.03 -12.19 -17.83
CA GLU A 232 -6.04 -12.53 -18.85
C GLU A 232 -5.22 -13.75 -18.43
N ALA A 233 -4.72 -14.49 -19.42
CA ALA A 233 -3.73 -15.53 -19.23
C ALA A 233 -2.34 -14.89 -19.20
N VAL A 234 -1.66 -14.94 -18.07
CA VAL A 234 -0.34 -14.32 -17.85
C VAL A 234 0.67 -15.36 -17.39
N VAL A 235 1.96 -15.01 -17.42
CA VAL A 235 3.05 -15.82 -16.87
C VAL A 235 3.59 -15.14 -15.61
N PRO A 236 3.11 -15.52 -14.40
CA PRO A 236 3.67 -15.01 -13.17
C PRO A 236 5.11 -15.48 -13.02
N MET A 237 6.02 -14.57 -12.69
CA MET A 237 7.43 -14.87 -12.43
C MET A 237 7.74 -14.80 -10.94
N SER A 238 8.63 -15.69 -10.49
CA SER A 238 9.23 -15.69 -9.17
C SER A 238 10.56 -14.95 -9.23
N HIS A 239 10.78 -14.07 -8.26
CA HIS A 239 11.95 -13.19 -8.20
C HIS A 239 12.67 -13.45 -6.90
N VAL A 240 13.92 -13.87 -6.94
CA VAL A 240 14.78 -14.09 -5.77
C VAL A 240 15.80 -12.96 -5.72
N ILE A 241 15.86 -12.25 -4.60
CA ILE A 241 16.73 -11.10 -4.35
C ILE A 241 17.61 -11.44 -3.15
N ALA A 242 18.92 -11.48 -3.36
CA ALA A 242 19.88 -11.85 -2.31
C ALA A 242 20.69 -10.65 -1.83
N PHE A 243 20.56 -10.32 -0.56
CA PHE A 243 21.50 -9.49 0.18
C PHE A 243 22.52 -10.38 0.90
N ASP A 244 23.52 -9.78 1.53
CA ASP A 244 24.52 -10.54 2.29
C ASP A 244 23.96 -11.19 3.56
N ASP A 245 22.84 -10.66 4.07
CA ASP A 245 22.23 -11.04 5.35
C ASP A 245 20.82 -11.66 5.22
N ILE A 246 20.24 -11.64 4.02
CA ILE A 246 18.90 -12.19 3.75
C ILE A 246 18.68 -12.48 2.26
N THR A 247 17.83 -13.46 1.98
CA THR A 247 17.24 -13.67 0.65
C THR A 247 15.73 -13.43 0.74
N LEU A 248 15.20 -12.63 -0.17
CA LEU A 248 13.80 -12.30 -0.29
C LEU A 248 13.25 -12.87 -1.60
N THR A 249 11.99 -13.31 -1.58
CA THR A 249 11.31 -13.85 -2.76
C THR A 249 10.01 -13.12 -2.99
N TYR A 250 9.78 -12.73 -4.24
CA TYR A 250 8.52 -12.14 -4.68
C TYR A 250 7.90 -12.94 -5.83
N ARG A 251 6.60 -12.74 -6.00
CA ARG A 251 5.89 -13.17 -7.20
C ARG A 251 5.16 -11.97 -7.78
N ASP A 252 5.31 -11.77 -9.09
CA ASP A 252 4.55 -10.76 -9.80
C ASP A 252 3.19 -11.28 -10.27
N ASN A 253 2.42 -10.44 -10.96
CA ASN A 253 1.06 -10.77 -11.37
C ASN A 253 0.25 -11.26 -10.16
N VAL A 254 0.22 -10.42 -9.12
CA VAL A 254 -0.29 -10.77 -7.79
C VAL A 254 -1.68 -11.41 -7.90
N ARG A 255 -1.86 -12.54 -7.21
CA ARG A 255 -3.16 -13.23 -7.17
C ARG A 255 -4.06 -12.54 -6.15
N LEU A 256 -5.03 -11.79 -6.65
CA LEU A 256 -6.00 -11.06 -5.84
C LEU A 256 -7.18 -11.97 -5.48
N SER A 257 -7.60 -11.94 -4.21
CA SER A 257 -8.74 -12.72 -3.72
C SER A 257 -10.07 -12.21 -4.28
N ASN A 258 -10.20 -10.89 -4.46
CA ASN A 258 -11.32 -10.26 -5.15
C ASN A 258 -11.02 -10.16 -6.66
N PRO A 259 -11.75 -10.87 -7.54
CA PRO A 259 -11.55 -10.77 -8.98
C PRO A 259 -12.02 -9.43 -9.59
N ARG A 260 -12.62 -8.54 -8.79
CA ARG A 260 -13.02 -7.18 -9.14
C ARG A 260 -12.24 -6.13 -8.35
N TYR A 261 -11.06 -6.48 -7.85
CA TYR A 261 -10.25 -5.57 -7.05
C TYR A 261 -9.98 -4.26 -7.81
N LEU A 262 -10.40 -3.13 -7.22
CA LEU A 262 -10.50 -1.84 -7.92
C LEU A 262 -9.14 -1.14 -8.08
N TYR A 263 -8.14 -1.57 -7.33
CA TYR A 263 -6.91 -0.81 -7.16
C TYR A 263 -5.69 -1.44 -7.85
N TYR A 264 -5.82 -2.57 -8.55
CA TYR A 264 -4.71 -3.22 -9.25
C TYR A 264 -4.22 -2.39 -10.45
N ARG A 265 -2.94 -2.00 -10.46
CA ARG A 265 -2.36 -1.09 -11.45
C ARG A 265 -1.11 -1.62 -12.13
N PHE A 266 -0.35 -2.48 -11.48
CA PHE A 266 0.96 -2.90 -11.98
C PHE A 266 1.08 -4.42 -11.98
N GLU A 267 1.12 -5.01 -13.18
CA GLU A 267 1.37 -6.45 -13.37
C GLU A 267 2.76 -6.87 -12.84
N LYS A 268 3.71 -5.94 -12.89
CA LYS A 268 5.05 -6.08 -12.34
C LYS A 268 5.10 -5.77 -10.84
N GLY A 269 4.00 -5.30 -10.25
CA GLY A 269 3.95 -5.09 -8.82
C GLY A 269 4.08 -6.42 -8.06
N VAL A 270 4.57 -6.32 -6.83
CA VAL A 270 4.74 -7.45 -5.90
C VAL A 270 4.13 -7.10 -4.56
N ASN A 271 3.99 -8.10 -3.68
CA ASN A 271 3.57 -7.87 -2.31
C ASN A 271 4.28 -8.78 -1.32
N SER A 272 4.42 -8.28 -0.10
CA SER A 272 4.73 -9.05 1.10
C SER A 272 3.98 -8.42 2.27
N GLU A 273 3.22 -9.21 3.01
CA GLU A 273 2.51 -8.74 4.22
C GLU A 273 3.47 -8.49 5.39
N GLY A 274 4.72 -8.91 5.25
CA GLY A 274 5.74 -8.85 6.29
C GLY A 274 5.44 -9.75 7.49
N ILE A 275 6.21 -9.58 8.55
CA ILE A 275 5.97 -10.21 9.84
C ILE A 275 4.91 -9.39 10.57
N SER A 276 3.70 -9.95 10.70
CA SER A 276 2.62 -9.30 11.44
C SER A 276 3.10 -8.88 12.84
N MET A 277 2.76 -7.65 13.25
CA MET A 277 3.09 -7.20 14.60
C MET A 277 2.44 -8.09 15.68
N LYS A 278 1.35 -8.81 15.37
CA LYS A 278 0.74 -9.79 16.28
C LYS A 278 1.63 -11.00 16.56
N SER A 279 2.55 -11.34 15.67
CA SER A 279 3.48 -12.47 15.85
C SER A 279 4.83 -12.06 16.42
N MET A 280 5.09 -10.75 16.59
CA MET A 280 6.30 -10.25 17.24
C MET A 280 6.18 -10.37 18.77
N SER A 281 7.32 -10.56 19.45
CA SER A 281 7.33 -10.57 20.93
C SER A 281 6.96 -9.20 21.50
N ARG A 282 6.27 -9.18 22.65
CA ARG A 282 5.90 -7.94 23.34
C ARG A 282 7.15 -7.12 23.70
N GLU A 283 8.23 -7.80 24.06
CA GLU A 283 9.52 -7.19 24.41
C GLU A 283 10.12 -6.45 23.22
N GLN A 284 10.11 -7.06 22.02
CA GLN A 284 10.60 -6.43 20.80
C GLN A 284 9.75 -5.21 20.43
N ILE A 285 8.42 -5.35 20.46
CA ILE A 285 7.50 -4.25 20.16
C ILE A 285 7.72 -3.08 21.14
N ASN A 286 7.78 -3.36 22.44
CA ASN A 286 8.01 -2.34 23.48
C ASN A 286 9.37 -1.66 23.32
N ARG A 287 10.41 -2.39 22.93
CA ARG A 287 11.73 -1.82 22.64
C ARG A 287 11.65 -0.83 21.48
N LEU A 288 10.96 -1.16 20.38
CA LEU A 288 10.79 -0.28 19.23
C LEU A 288 9.97 0.98 19.57
N PHE A 289 8.89 0.82 20.35
CA PHE A 289 8.10 1.97 20.82
C PHE A 289 8.89 2.88 21.75
N LYS A 290 9.71 2.31 22.65
CA LYS A 290 10.61 3.08 23.51
C LYS A 290 11.68 3.81 22.68
N ALA A 291 12.30 3.14 21.72
CA ALA A 291 13.32 3.72 20.83
C ALA A 291 12.76 4.83 19.92
N SER A 292 11.46 4.84 19.66
CA SER A 292 10.78 5.90 18.92
C SER A 292 10.26 7.05 19.80
N GLY A 293 10.50 7.01 21.12
CA GLY A 293 10.08 8.05 22.05
C GLY A 293 8.57 8.10 22.30
N MET A 294 7.87 6.98 22.07
CA MET A 294 6.42 6.91 22.30
C MET A 294 6.11 6.80 23.79
N SER A 295 5.08 7.52 24.22
CA SER A 295 4.48 7.32 25.53
C SER A 295 3.74 5.98 25.61
N GLY A 296 3.39 5.54 26.83
CA GLY A 296 2.60 4.31 27.02
C GLY A 296 1.23 4.37 26.33
N ARG A 297 0.57 5.54 26.34
CA ARG A 297 -0.70 5.79 25.65
C ARG A 297 -0.55 5.66 24.14
N GLU A 298 0.44 6.33 23.57
CA GLU A 298 0.73 6.30 22.13
C GLU A 298 1.07 4.89 21.66
N SER A 299 1.88 4.16 22.44
CA SER A 299 2.27 2.79 22.13
C SER A 299 1.08 1.83 22.08
N ARG A 300 0.11 1.98 23.01
CA ARG A 300 -1.13 1.17 23.01
C ARG A 300 -2.00 1.46 21.79
N VAL A 301 -2.22 2.74 21.49
CA VAL A 301 -3.00 3.16 20.32
C VAL A 301 -2.37 2.68 19.02
N MET A 302 -1.07 2.93 18.83
CA MET A 302 -0.37 2.52 17.62
C MET A 302 -0.34 1.01 17.44
N ARG A 303 -0.12 0.25 18.52
CA ARG A 303 -0.22 -1.21 18.47
C ARG A 303 -1.59 -1.65 17.98
N ALA A 304 -2.67 -1.14 18.57
CA ALA A 304 -4.03 -1.52 18.19
C ALA A 304 -4.36 -1.19 16.72
N VAL A 305 -3.89 -0.06 16.19
CA VAL A 305 -4.06 0.30 14.77
C VAL A 305 -3.21 -0.59 13.87
N SER A 306 -1.95 -0.82 14.22
CA SER A 306 -1.01 -1.65 13.44
C SER A 306 -1.45 -3.10 13.28
N GLU A 307 -2.26 -3.61 14.21
CA GLU A 307 -2.83 -4.96 14.15
C GLU A 307 -3.76 -5.21 12.96
N LEU A 308 -4.20 -4.15 12.28
CA LEU A 308 -5.03 -4.19 11.09
C LEU A 308 -4.22 -4.10 9.79
N GLU A 309 -2.94 -3.82 9.89
CA GLU A 309 -2.04 -3.55 8.77
C GLU A 309 -0.94 -4.62 8.67
N GLY A 310 0.05 -4.37 7.80
CA GLY A 310 1.23 -5.24 7.63
C GLY A 310 2.28 -5.10 8.73
N GLY A 311 3.35 -5.90 8.62
CA GLY A 311 4.55 -5.75 9.43
C GLY A 311 5.38 -4.50 9.11
N PHE A 312 6.42 -4.24 9.92
CA PHE A 312 7.42 -3.19 9.62
C PHE A 312 8.15 -3.40 8.30
N ASP A 313 8.19 -4.65 7.82
CA ASP A 313 8.80 -5.07 6.57
C ASP A 313 7.79 -5.33 5.44
N ALA A 314 6.51 -5.02 5.67
CA ALA A 314 5.48 -5.16 4.66
C ALA A 314 5.78 -4.24 3.46
N VAL A 315 5.57 -4.75 2.26
CA VAL A 315 5.75 -3.99 1.01
C VAL A 315 4.67 -4.34 0.00
N ASN A 316 4.27 -3.36 -0.81
CA ASN A 316 3.32 -3.55 -1.90
C ASN A 316 3.61 -2.57 -3.04
N THR A 317 3.67 -3.08 -4.27
CA THR A 317 3.86 -2.27 -5.47
C THR A 317 2.87 -2.53 -6.60
N TYR A 318 1.76 -3.22 -6.35
CA TYR A 318 0.82 -3.61 -7.39
C TYR A 318 -0.39 -2.68 -7.53
N ASP A 319 -0.64 -1.78 -6.59
CA ASP A 319 -1.88 -1.02 -6.51
C ASP A 319 -1.73 0.51 -6.64
N THR A 320 -2.80 1.26 -6.35
CA THR A 320 -2.85 2.72 -6.44
C THR A 320 -1.93 3.46 -5.47
N GLY A 321 -1.34 2.77 -4.48
CA GLY A 321 -0.29 3.33 -3.61
C GLY A 321 1.06 3.48 -4.31
N TYR A 322 1.24 2.85 -5.48
CA TYR A 322 2.49 2.74 -6.23
C TYR A 322 3.58 1.99 -5.47
N VAL A 323 4.23 2.63 -4.51
CA VAL A 323 5.19 1.98 -3.60
C VAL A 323 4.74 2.20 -2.19
N SER A 324 4.28 1.14 -1.53
CA SER A 324 3.80 1.14 -0.15
C SER A 324 4.70 0.31 0.75
N VAL A 325 5.07 0.85 1.91
CA VAL A 325 6.05 0.25 2.83
C VAL A 325 5.58 0.33 4.28
N GLY A 326 5.82 -0.72 5.04
CA GLY A 326 5.82 -0.69 6.50
C GLY A 326 4.46 -0.89 7.14
N PHE A 327 4.45 -0.73 8.47
CA PHE A 327 3.34 -1.18 9.33
C PHE A 327 2.07 -0.33 9.24
N ILE A 328 2.11 0.82 8.55
CA ILE A 328 0.92 1.60 8.17
C ILE A 328 0.86 1.87 6.66
N GLN A 329 1.68 1.17 5.87
CA GLN A 329 1.74 1.28 4.41
C GLN A 329 2.00 2.73 3.93
N PHE A 330 3.11 3.34 4.38
CA PHE A 330 3.60 4.61 3.85
C PHE A 330 3.76 4.50 2.34
N ALA A 331 3.14 5.40 1.58
CA ALA A 331 3.03 5.31 0.13
C ALA A 331 3.74 6.47 -0.57
N THR A 332 4.20 6.26 -1.80
CA THR A 332 4.71 7.33 -2.67
C THR A 332 3.60 8.07 -3.42
N LEU A 333 2.50 7.38 -3.70
CA LEU A 333 1.61 7.71 -4.81
C LEU A 333 2.39 7.88 -6.12
N ALA A 334 1.79 8.52 -7.13
CA ALA A 334 2.37 8.64 -8.47
C ALA A 334 3.63 9.51 -8.49
N GLU A 335 3.66 10.60 -7.73
CA GLU A 335 4.67 11.66 -7.84
C GLU A 335 5.92 11.41 -6.97
N GLY A 336 5.89 10.42 -6.07
CA GLY A 336 7.04 10.09 -5.24
C GLY A 336 7.16 10.88 -3.93
N ASP A 337 6.27 11.84 -3.64
CA ASP A 337 6.39 12.83 -2.56
C ASP A 337 5.39 12.68 -1.40
N ASN A 338 4.66 11.56 -1.33
CA ASN A 338 3.66 11.36 -0.27
C ASN A 338 4.30 10.85 1.05
N SER A 339 3.54 10.12 1.87
CA SER A 339 3.90 9.73 3.23
C SER A 339 5.22 8.95 3.31
N LEU A 340 5.56 8.15 2.30
CA LEU A 340 6.86 7.48 2.20
C LEU A 340 8.01 8.47 1.97
N GLY A 341 7.83 9.45 1.09
CA GLY A 341 8.83 10.49 0.84
C GLY A 341 9.13 11.31 2.10
N SER A 342 8.07 11.74 2.80
CA SER A 342 8.17 12.44 4.09
C SER A 342 8.83 11.58 5.19
N PHE A 343 8.55 10.28 5.21
CA PHE A 343 9.22 9.33 6.10
C PHE A 343 10.72 9.24 5.80
N LEU A 344 11.10 9.00 4.54
CA LEU A 344 12.50 8.89 4.15
C LEU A 344 13.29 10.17 4.42
N ALA A 345 12.71 11.33 4.13
CA ALA A 345 13.32 12.63 4.44
C ALA A 345 13.58 12.78 5.94
N SER A 346 12.60 12.40 6.77
CA SER A 346 12.76 12.43 8.24
C SER A 346 13.81 11.42 8.71
N TYR A 347 13.83 10.20 8.16
CA TYR A 347 14.82 9.19 8.54
C TYR A 347 16.24 9.63 8.18
N LYS A 348 16.45 10.16 6.97
CA LYS A 348 17.74 10.70 6.52
C LYS A 348 18.22 11.85 7.39
N ARG A 349 17.32 12.75 7.79
CA ARG A 349 17.65 13.91 8.63
C ARG A 349 17.99 13.50 10.07
N ASP A 350 17.15 12.65 10.65
CA ASP A 350 17.21 12.35 12.09
C ASP A 350 18.24 11.24 12.40
N ASP A 351 18.58 10.40 11.41
CA ASP A 351 19.50 9.27 11.56
C ASP A 351 20.25 8.95 10.24
N PRO A 352 21.15 9.85 9.79
CA PRO A 352 21.79 9.75 8.48
C PRO A 352 22.67 8.50 8.31
N ASP A 353 23.32 8.03 9.37
CA ASP A 353 24.18 6.85 9.31
C ASP A 353 23.38 5.57 9.11
N ASN A 354 22.29 5.39 9.88
CA ASN A 354 21.42 4.24 9.68
C ASN A 354 20.65 4.34 8.34
N PHE A 355 20.25 5.55 7.90
CA PHE A 355 19.70 5.77 6.57
C PHE A 355 20.69 5.33 5.47
N ASN A 356 21.96 5.73 5.60
CA ASN A 356 22.98 5.37 4.63
C ASN A 356 23.15 3.85 4.55
N ARG A 357 23.26 3.18 5.70
CA ARG A 357 23.37 1.72 5.78
C ARG A 357 22.16 0.99 5.22
N ASP A 358 20.95 1.46 5.53
CA ASP A 358 19.72 0.71 5.25
C ASP A 358 19.18 0.98 3.83
N MET A 359 19.41 2.19 3.30
CA MET A 359 18.81 2.68 2.05
C MET A 359 19.86 3.04 1.00
N ARG A 360 20.68 4.06 1.30
CA ARG A 360 21.58 4.69 0.30
C ARG A 360 22.62 3.74 -0.24
N ALA A 361 23.19 2.89 0.61
CA ALA A 361 24.16 1.86 0.24
C ALA A 361 23.63 0.86 -0.82
N PHE A 362 22.31 0.81 -1.04
CA PHE A 362 21.68 -0.06 -2.03
C PHE A 362 20.99 0.70 -3.17
N GLY A 363 21.11 2.04 -3.19
CA GLY A 363 20.58 2.89 -4.26
C GLY A 363 19.21 3.51 -3.99
N ILE A 364 18.76 3.61 -2.74
CA ILE A 364 17.57 4.40 -2.37
C ILE A 364 17.99 5.71 -1.71
N ASP A 365 17.42 6.82 -2.16
CA ASP A 365 17.57 8.11 -1.50
C ASP A 365 16.25 8.91 -1.53
N VAL A 366 16.30 10.14 -1.04
CA VAL A 366 15.22 11.13 -1.04
C VAL A 366 15.80 12.50 -1.38
N THR A 367 15.11 13.22 -2.26
CA THR A 367 15.47 14.58 -2.65
C THR A 367 15.22 15.56 -1.50
N SER A 368 15.74 16.78 -1.61
CA SER A 368 15.52 17.84 -0.62
C SER A 368 14.05 18.26 -0.49
N ASP A 369 13.25 18.11 -1.55
CA ASP A 369 11.80 18.35 -1.55
C ASP A 369 10.98 17.10 -1.14
N GLY A 370 11.64 16.04 -0.67
CA GLY A 370 10.97 14.87 -0.09
C GLY A 370 10.46 13.84 -1.09
N LYS A 371 10.94 13.86 -2.35
CA LYS A 371 10.61 12.84 -3.35
C LYS A 371 11.52 11.63 -3.25
N LEU A 372 10.96 10.44 -3.46
CA LEU A 372 11.75 9.22 -3.65
C LEU A 372 12.77 9.43 -4.78
N ALA A 373 14.02 9.07 -4.52
CA ALA A 373 15.07 8.98 -5.53
C ALA A 373 15.69 7.58 -5.51
N VAL A 374 16.06 7.08 -6.68
CA VAL A 374 16.70 5.76 -6.80
C VAL A 374 17.82 5.79 -7.83
N LEU A 375 18.81 4.92 -7.62
CA LEU A 375 19.77 4.56 -8.64
C LEU A 375 19.26 3.30 -9.38
N ASP A 376 19.08 3.38 -10.69
CA ASP A 376 18.73 2.22 -11.51
C ASP A 376 19.84 1.16 -11.39
N PRO A 377 19.55 -0.03 -10.81
CA PRO A 377 20.59 -1.03 -10.57
C PRO A 377 21.18 -1.66 -11.85
N VAL A 378 20.61 -1.40 -13.03
CA VAL A 378 21.12 -1.86 -14.33
C VAL A 378 21.96 -0.79 -15.01
N THR A 379 21.42 0.42 -15.09
CA THR A 379 21.99 1.48 -15.94
C THR A 379 22.85 2.48 -15.17
N GLY A 380 22.73 2.52 -13.84
CA GLY A 380 23.33 3.57 -13.01
C GLY A 380 22.68 4.93 -13.17
N ALA A 381 21.52 5.02 -13.85
CA ALA A 381 20.78 6.27 -13.97
C ALA A 381 20.18 6.68 -12.63
N GLU A 382 20.32 7.96 -12.25
CA GLU A 382 19.60 8.53 -11.12
C GLU A 382 18.20 8.96 -11.56
N LEU A 383 17.20 8.49 -10.84
CA LEU A 383 15.79 8.78 -11.07
C LEU A 383 15.21 9.42 -9.82
N SER A 384 14.21 10.29 -9.97
CA SER A 384 13.50 10.91 -8.86
C SER A 384 12.00 11.02 -9.14
N GLY A 385 11.19 11.13 -8.09
CA GLY A 385 9.75 11.33 -8.19
C GLY A 385 9.04 10.18 -8.90
N SER A 386 8.24 10.50 -9.91
CA SER A 386 7.44 9.52 -10.67
C SER A 386 8.29 8.46 -11.37
N ASP A 387 9.45 8.83 -11.91
CA ASP A 387 10.36 7.88 -12.58
C ASP A 387 10.99 6.91 -11.58
N ALA A 388 11.42 7.41 -10.41
CA ALA A 388 11.94 6.57 -9.33
C ALA A 388 10.87 5.61 -8.79
N THR A 389 9.64 6.11 -8.66
CA THR A 389 8.48 5.33 -8.23
C THR A 389 8.19 4.18 -9.19
N LEU A 390 8.06 4.46 -10.50
CA LEU A 390 7.81 3.43 -11.52
C LEU A 390 8.99 2.48 -11.66
N LYS A 391 10.22 2.94 -11.48
CA LYS A 391 11.39 2.07 -11.43
C LYS A 391 11.32 1.12 -10.24
N THR A 392 10.94 1.60 -9.07
CA THR A 392 10.78 0.76 -7.87
C THR A 392 9.66 -0.27 -8.00
N VAL A 393 8.55 0.10 -8.68
CA VAL A 393 7.49 -0.85 -9.03
C VAL A 393 7.99 -1.96 -9.96
N SER A 394 8.78 -1.59 -10.96
CA SER A 394 9.19 -2.53 -12.03
C SER A 394 10.44 -3.35 -11.68
N ASP A 395 11.32 -2.86 -10.81
CA ASP A 395 12.57 -3.51 -10.41
C ASP A 395 12.52 -3.97 -8.95
N ARG A 396 12.40 -5.29 -8.75
CA ARG A 396 12.12 -5.88 -7.43
C ARG A 396 13.29 -5.73 -6.46
N ARG A 397 14.50 -5.46 -6.96
CA ARG A 397 15.65 -5.16 -6.11
C ARG A 397 15.40 -3.92 -5.25
N LEU A 398 14.77 -2.89 -5.83
CA LEU A 398 14.55 -1.62 -5.14
C LEU A 398 13.53 -1.74 -4.01
N ILE A 399 12.39 -2.40 -4.25
CA ILE A 399 11.41 -2.64 -3.18
C ILE A 399 11.95 -3.60 -2.09
N ALA A 400 12.83 -4.53 -2.46
CA ALA A 400 13.46 -5.45 -1.52
C ALA A 400 14.32 -4.75 -0.46
N ILE A 401 14.87 -3.57 -0.78
CA ILE A 401 15.68 -2.78 0.16
C ILE A 401 14.83 -2.35 1.36
N PHE A 402 13.60 -1.89 1.11
CA PHE A 402 12.66 -1.51 2.16
C PHE A 402 12.26 -2.69 3.05
N GLN A 403 11.92 -3.84 2.44
CA GLN A 403 11.58 -5.03 3.21
C GLN A 403 12.77 -5.51 4.05
N ARG A 404 13.99 -5.52 3.49
CA ARG A 404 15.20 -5.84 4.23
C ARG A 404 15.38 -4.89 5.42
N ALA A 405 15.26 -3.59 5.21
CA ALA A 405 15.39 -2.61 6.29
C ALA A 405 14.38 -2.88 7.41
N GLY A 406 13.11 -3.18 7.06
CA GLY A 406 12.08 -3.57 8.01
C GLY A 406 12.39 -4.82 8.85
N LEU A 407 13.09 -5.80 8.24
CA LEU A 407 13.48 -7.04 8.89
C LEU A 407 14.74 -6.92 9.75
N LYS A 408 15.63 -5.98 9.43
CA LYS A 408 17.01 -5.96 9.97
C LYS A 408 17.34 -4.75 10.83
N SER A 409 16.63 -3.64 10.69
CA SER A 409 17.00 -2.36 11.31
C SER A 409 15.95 -1.90 12.32
N ASP A 410 16.28 -2.01 13.62
CA ASP A 410 15.49 -1.42 14.70
C ASP A 410 15.41 0.12 14.53
N ALA A 411 16.43 0.76 13.96
CA ALA A 411 16.44 2.20 13.68
C ALA A 411 15.42 2.60 12.61
N PHE A 412 15.37 1.84 11.49
CA PHE A 412 14.37 2.03 10.44
C PHE A 412 12.95 1.81 10.98
N ASN A 413 12.76 0.76 11.78
CA ASN A 413 11.46 0.46 12.40
C ASN A 413 11.03 1.54 13.41
N ALA A 414 11.95 2.03 14.23
CA ALA A 414 11.67 3.16 15.13
C ALA A 414 11.37 4.45 14.35
N ALA A 415 12.05 4.70 13.23
CA ALA A 415 11.78 5.84 12.36
C ALA A 415 10.38 5.75 11.73
N GLN A 416 9.94 4.56 11.28
CA GLN A 416 8.55 4.35 10.84
C GLN A 416 7.56 4.75 11.94
N ILE A 417 7.78 4.34 13.19
CA ILE A 417 6.88 4.68 14.31
C ILE A 417 6.83 6.19 14.54
N ARG A 418 7.97 6.88 14.53
CA ARG A 418 8.04 8.35 14.65
C ARG A 418 7.27 9.04 13.52
N SER A 419 7.47 8.61 12.27
CA SER A 419 6.78 9.18 11.12
C SER A 419 5.28 8.90 11.13
N ALA A 420 4.85 7.72 11.59
CA ALA A 420 3.44 7.40 11.78
C ALA A 420 2.77 8.38 12.76
N LYS A 421 3.44 8.71 13.88
CA LYS A 421 2.93 9.70 14.84
C LYS A 421 2.84 11.07 14.20
N ALA A 422 3.94 11.52 13.58
CA ALA A 422 4.01 12.85 13.01
C ALA A 422 2.94 13.10 11.93
N GLN A 423 2.63 12.09 11.12
CA GLN A 423 1.73 12.25 9.98
C GLN A 423 0.28 11.86 10.29
N PHE A 424 0.05 10.85 11.13
CA PHE A 424 -1.26 10.22 11.28
C PHE A 424 -1.87 10.31 12.69
N TRP A 425 -1.16 10.86 13.69
CA TRP A 425 -1.74 11.06 15.01
C TRP A 425 -2.80 12.18 14.97
N PRO A 426 -4.09 11.90 15.23
CA PRO A 426 -5.17 12.84 14.95
C PRO A 426 -5.42 13.83 16.08
N GLU A 427 -4.81 13.66 17.26
CA GLU A 427 -5.14 14.43 18.47
C GLU A 427 -5.03 15.95 18.29
N PHE A 428 -4.09 16.39 17.44
CA PHE A 428 -3.86 17.82 17.17
C PHE A 428 -4.51 18.32 15.88
N ASP A 429 -5.25 17.47 15.17
CA ASP A 429 -5.96 17.89 13.97
C ASP A 429 -7.07 18.88 14.35
N ASN A 430 -7.21 19.94 13.55
CA ASN A 430 -8.29 20.90 13.69
C ASN A 430 -9.55 20.36 13.00
N VAL A 431 -10.69 20.57 13.64
CA VAL A 431 -12.01 20.22 13.11
C VAL A 431 -12.92 21.43 13.27
N SER A 432 -13.74 21.70 12.24
CA SER A 432 -14.74 22.76 12.27
C SER A 432 -16.13 22.20 12.02
N VAL A 433 -17.11 22.78 12.70
CA VAL A 433 -18.54 22.45 12.62
C VAL A 433 -19.31 23.76 12.41
N GLU A 434 -20.28 23.76 11.51
CA GLU A 434 -21.19 24.90 11.29
C GLU A 434 -22.50 24.65 12.02
N LEU A 435 -22.83 25.53 12.96
CA LEU A 435 -24.04 25.41 13.77
C LEU A 435 -25.27 25.88 12.99
N ALA A 436 -26.47 25.47 13.42
CA ALA A 436 -27.73 25.92 12.82
C ALA A 436 -27.92 27.45 12.85
N SER A 437 -27.20 28.16 13.72
CA SER A 437 -27.15 29.62 13.75
C SER A 437 -26.26 30.26 12.68
N GLY A 438 -25.60 29.45 11.82
CA GLY A 438 -24.55 29.90 10.89
C GLY A 438 -23.20 30.18 11.56
N LYS A 439 -23.10 30.06 12.89
CA LYS A 439 -21.83 30.22 13.61
C LYS A 439 -20.95 28.99 13.37
N LYS A 440 -19.71 29.21 12.92
CA LYS A 440 -18.67 28.17 12.84
C LYS A 440 -17.91 28.06 14.17
N ILE A 441 -17.84 26.86 14.74
CA ILE A 441 -16.93 26.54 15.85
C ILE A 441 -15.77 25.70 15.32
N THR A 442 -14.57 25.94 15.84
CA THR A 442 -13.35 25.21 15.46
C THR A 442 -12.55 24.89 16.71
N GLY A 443 -11.96 23.71 16.76
CA GLY A 443 -11.07 23.28 17.84
C GLY A 443 -10.31 22.03 17.44
N ARG A 444 -9.52 21.50 18.36
CA ARG A 444 -8.73 20.29 18.14
C ARG A 444 -9.53 19.05 18.46
N VAL A 445 -9.18 17.93 17.84
CA VAL A 445 -9.70 16.60 18.22
C VAL A 445 -9.49 16.34 19.72
N SER A 446 -8.34 16.74 20.25
CA SER A 446 -8.03 16.63 21.68
C SER A 446 -9.03 17.32 22.59
N ASP A 447 -9.84 18.28 22.12
CA ASP A 447 -10.77 19.02 22.96
C ASP A 447 -11.95 18.15 23.39
N PHE A 448 -12.28 17.09 22.65
CA PHE A 448 -13.45 16.25 22.88
C PHE A 448 -13.23 14.74 22.70
N VAL A 449 -12.08 14.31 22.18
CA VAL A 449 -11.69 12.90 22.12
C VAL A 449 -10.48 12.68 23.03
N LYS A 450 -10.67 11.99 24.15
CA LYS A 450 -9.62 11.76 25.16
C LYS A 450 -9.18 10.30 25.23
N SER A 451 -10.10 9.38 24.98
CA SER A 451 -9.87 7.95 25.11
C SER A 451 -8.89 7.41 24.06
N GLU A 452 -8.17 6.36 24.41
CA GLU A 452 -7.29 5.65 23.48
C GLU A 452 -8.09 5.00 22.34
N ALA A 453 -9.28 4.45 22.64
CA ALA A 453 -10.18 3.92 21.63
C ALA A 453 -10.60 4.98 20.60
N GLY A 454 -10.84 6.21 21.05
CA GLY A 454 -11.20 7.34 20.19
C GLY A 454 -10.07 7.75 19.26
N ILE A 455 -8.88 7.94 19.81
CA ILE A 455 -7.70 8.25 19.00
C ILE A 455 -7.37 7.12 18.02
N ALA A 456 -7.45 5.85 18.44
CA ALA A 456 -7.23 4.69 17.57
C ALA A 456 -8.23 4.65 16.40
N THR A 457 -9.50 4.96 16.65
CA THR A 457 -10.54 4.98 15.62
C THR A 457 -10.29 6.07 14.58
N LEU A 458 -9.91 7.26 15.03
CA LEU A 458 -9.60 8.38 14.14
C LEU A 458 -8.29 8.15 13.37
N MET A 459 -7.28 7.56 14.02
CA MET A 459 -6.01 7.20 13.40
C MET A 459 -6.20 6.11 12.33
N ASP A 460 -6.94 5.03 12.62
CA ASP A 460 -7.32 3.99 11.64
C ASP A 460 -7.93 4.62 10.38
N ARG A 461 -8.85 5.57 10.57
CA ARG A 461 -9.47 6.28 9.46
C ARG A 461 -8.46 7.15 8.71
N LYS A 462 -7.65 7.95 9.42
CA LYS A 462 -6.66 8.84 8.80
C LYS A 462 -5.61 8.05 8.00
N VAL A 463 -5.16 6.90 8.47
CA VAL A 463 -4.26 6.00 7.73
C VAL A 463 -4.91 5.51 6.43
N ASN A 464 -6.19 5.13 6.47
CA ASN A 464 -6.87 4.52 5.32
C ASN A 464 -7.42 5.54 4.30
N THR A 465 -7.79 6.74 4.76
CA THR A 465 -8.44 7.76 3.91
C THR A 465 -7.63 9.04 3.76
N GLY A 466 -6.45 9.13 4.41
CA GLY A 466 -5.58 10.31 4.40
C GLY A 466 -6.11 11.50 5.23
N ASN A 467 -7.30 11.39 5.82
CA ASN A 467 -7.93 12.46 6.60
C ASN A 467 -9.03 11.93 7.52
N ILE A 468 -9.54 12.80 8.40
CA ILE A 468 -10.68 12.54 9.28
C ILE A 468 -11.91 13.40 8.94
N ALA A 469 -12.07 13.83 7.68
CA ALA A 469 -13.10 14.80 7.28
C ALA A 469 -14.54 14.38 7.65
N LYS A 470 -14.83 13.07 7.66
CA LYS A 470 -16.13 12.54 8.11
C LYS A 470 -16.49 12.97 9.55
N LEU A 471 -15.48 13.26 10.38
CA LEU A 471 -15.69 13.69 11.75
C LEU A 471 -16.55 14.96 11.82
N ALA A 472 -16.30 15.95 10.96
CA ALA A 472 -17.11 17.17 10.90
C ALA A 472 -18.58 16.84 10.64
N SER A 473 -18.88 16.00 9.64
CA SER A 473 -20.25 15.59 9.32
C SER A 473 -20.92 14.80 10.46
N VAL A 474 -20.16 14.00 11.21
CA VAL A 474 -20.67 13.31 12.40
C VAL A 474 -20.99 14.33 13.49
N LEU A 475 -20.12 15.30 13.75
CA LEU A 475 -20.38 16.34 14.73
C LEU A 475 -21.59 17.22 14.33
N ASP A 476 -21.72 17.58 13.05
CA ASP A 476 -22.86 18.33 12.51
C ASP A 476 -24.19 17.59 12.77
N GLN A 477 -24.21 16.25 12.59
CA GLN A 477 -25.38 15.43 12.90
C GLN A 477 -25.75 15.45 14.38
N LEU A 478 -24.76 15.56 15.27
CA LEU A 478 -24.97 15.60 16.71
C LEU A 478 -25.28 17.02 17.22
N ALA A 479 -24.89 18.07 16.49
CA ALA A 479 -24.99 19.47 16.91
C ALA A 479 -26.41 19.89 17.37
N PRO A 480 -27.52 19.48 16.74
CA PRO A 480 -28.87 19.84 17.21
C PRO A 480 -29.18 19.33 18.64
N ARG A 481 -28.60 18.19 19.03
CA ARG A 481 -28.77 17.59 20.35
C ARG A 481 -27.76 18.12 21.36
N VAL A 482 -26.49 18.27 20.95
CA VAL A 482 -25.41 18.75 21.82
C VAL A 482 -25.57 20.25 22.13
N ARG A 483 -26.08 21.04 21.16
CA ARG A 483 -26.15 22.51 21.20
C ARG A 483 -24.81 23.14 21.61
N PRO A 484 -23.71 22.79 20.93
CA PRO A 484 -22.36 23.14 21.37
C PRO A 484 -22.13 24.64 21.27
N THR A 485 -21.46 25.18 22.27
CA THR A 485 -20.86 26.53 22.28
C THR A 485 -19.36 26.47 21.98
N SER A 486 -18.74 25.31 22.23
CA SER A 486 -17.34 24.98 21.99
C SER A 486 -17.18 23.53 21.52
N MET A 487 -16.00 23.15 21.03
CA MET A 487 -15.74 21.74 20.68
C MET A 487 -15.77 20.82 21.91
N ALA A 488 -15.41 21.32 23.10
CA ALA A 488 -15.39 20.53 24.32
C ALA A 488 -16.79 20.00 24.72
N ASP A 489 -17.86 20.65 24.28
CA ASP A 489 -19.24 20.24 24.55
C ASP A 489 -19.59 18.87 23.91
N TYR A 490 -18.79 18.41 22.94
CA TYR A 490 -18.90 17.07 22.36
C TYR A 490 -18.26 15.96 23.21
N ALA A 491 -17.43 16.28 24.21
CA ALA A 491 -16.70 15.28 25.00
C ALA A 491 -17.60 14.22 25.65
N PRO A 492 -18.78 14.55 26.21
CA PRO A 492 -19.68 13.54 26.78
C PRO A 492 -20.28 12.57 25.74
N TYR A 493 -20.17 12.89 24.45
CA TYR A 493 -20.67 12.10 23.33
C TYR A 493 -19.57 11.32 22.60
N GLU A 494 -18.34 11.28 23.14
CA GLU A 494 -17.18 10.62 22.51
C GLU A 494 -17.49 9.17 22.11
N GLY A 495 -18.16 8.38 22.95
CA GLY A 495 -18.53 6.99 22.63
C GLY A 495 -19.45 6.85 21.40
N GLU A 496 -20.38 7.78 21.21
CA GLU A 496 -21.28 7.80 20.04
C GLU A 496 -20.54 8.26 18.78
N ILE A 497 -19.70 9.29 18.91
CA ILE A 497 -18.81 9.76 17.85
C ILE A 497 -17.94 8.60 17.34
N ILE A 498 -17.34 7.82 18.23
CA ILE A 498 -16.49 6.67 17.87
C ILE A 498 -17.28 5.60 17.09
N ARG A 499 -18.51 5.27 17.51
CA ARG A 499 -19.35 4.30 16.79
C ARG A 499 -19.66 4.78 15.37
N LEU A 500 -20.02 6.06 15.20
CA LEU A 500 -20.30 6.66 13.90
C LEU A 500 -19.05 6.82 13.02
N MET A 501 -17.88 6.94 13.66
CA MET A 501 -16.58 7.04 13.01
C MET A 501 -15.88 5.71 12.75
N THR A 502 -16.43 4.59 13.23
CA THR A 502 -15.89 3.25 13.00
C THR A 502 -15.71 2.98 11.50
N TYR A 503 -14.60 2.36 11.13
CA TYR A 503 -14.26 2.04 9.74
C TYR A 503 -14.00 0.54 9.55
N ARG A 504 -12.89 0.01 10.09
CA ARG A 504 -12.55 -1.43 9.96
C ARG A 504 -12.80 -2.24 11.23
N ARG A 505 -12.47 -1.68 12.40
CA ARG A 505 -12.55 -2.33 13.72
C ARG A 505 -13.27 -1.43 14.72
N ASN A 506 -14.06 -2.04 15.60
CA ASN A 506 -14.62 -1.35 16.76
C ASN A 506 -13.59 -1.29 17.90
N PHE A 507 -12.85 -0.18 18.02
CA PHE A 507 -11.85 -0.02 19.09
C PHE A 507 -12.47 0.16 20.48
N LEU A 508 -13.79 0.37 20.60
CA LEU A 508 -14.47 0.35 21.90
C LEU A 508 -14.48 -1.04 22.53
N GLU A 509 -14.30 -2.11 21.74
CA GLU A 509 -14.25 -3.49 22.25
C GLU A 509 -12.84 -3.93 22.66
N ASP A 510 -11.82 -3.11 22.42
CA ASP A 510 -10.43 -3.47 22.70
C ASP A 510 -10.10 -3.37 24.20
N PRO A 511 -9.84 -4.47 24.94
CA PRO A 511 -9.64 -4.41 26.38
C PRO A 511 -8.34 -3.70 26.79
N GLU A 512 -7.39 -3.51 25.87
CA GLU A 512 -6.12 -2.85 26.16
C GLU A 512 -6.19 -1.32 26.02
N LEU A 513 -7.27 -0.77 25.45
CA LEU A 513 -7.44 0.67 25.23
C LEU A 513 -8.40 1.28 26.25
N SER A 514 -8.02 2.44 26.82
CA SER A 514 -8.93 3.25 27.61
C SER A 514 -10.19 3.63 26.79
N LYS A 515 -11.33 3.65 27.48
CA LYS A 515 -12.65 3.96 26.90
C LYS A 515 -13.07 5.38 27.27
N PRO A 516 -14.00 5.99 26.50
CA PRO A 516 -14.63 7.23 26.93
C PRO A 516 -15.18 7.07 28.35
N GLY A 517 -14.95 8.06 29.21
CA GLY A 517 -15.55 8.08 30.54
C GLY A 517 -17.06 8.06 30.40
N GLY A 518 -17.69 6.94 30.75
CA GLY A 518 -19.12 6.78 30.54
C GLY A 518 -19.88 7.87 31.28
N ILE A 519 -20.75 8.61 30.58
CA ILE A 519 -22.01 8.94 31.24
C ILE A 519 -22.70 7.60 31.40
N ALA A 520 -22.63 7.02 32.60
CA ALA A 520 -23.42 5.87 32.96
C ALA A 520 -24.89 6.13 32.57
N GLY A 521 -25.41 5.38 31.61
CA GLY A 521 -26.81 4.99 31.58
C GLY A 521 -27.88 6.09 31.48
N ARG A 522 -27.65 7.25 30.86
CA ARG A 522 -28.79 7.97 30.27
C ARG A 522 -29.05 7.41 28.87
N GLU A 523 -29.74 6.27 28.82
CA GLU A 523 -30.62 6.03 27.68
C GLU A 523 -31.45 7.30 27.48
N PRO A 524 -31.51 7.88 26.27
CA PRO A 524 -32.41 8.98 26.01
C PRO A 524 -33.84 8.48 26.22
N SER A 525 -34.40 8.76 27.40
CA SER A 525 -35.81 8.56 27.69
C SER A 525 -36.61 9.58 26.88
N GLY A 526 -36.85 9.27 25.60
CA GLY A 526 -37.62 10.12 24.71
C GLY A 526 -37.81 9.45 23.34
N PRO A 527 -39.06 9.16 22.92
CA PRO A 527 -39.32 8.61 21.61
C PRO A 527 -39.11 9.68 20.56
N SER A 528 -37.90 9.78 20.01
CA SER A 528 -37.69 10.51 18.76
C SER A 528 -38.19 9.66 17.60
N ARG A 529 -39.51 9.68 17.41
CA ARG A 529 -40.18 9.14 16.23
C ARG A 529 -39.73 9.99 15.05
N VAL A 530 -38.66 9.57 14.38
CA VAL A 530 -38.40 10.02 13.02
C VAL A 530 -39.55 9.46 12.18
N VAL A 531 -40.49 10.34 11.87
CA VAL A 531 -41.60 10.05 10.97
C VAL A 531 -40.99 9.82 9.58
N PRO A 532 -41.08 8.62 8.98
CA PRO A 532 -40.80 8.47 7.57
C PRO A 532 -41.90 9.20 6.78
N PRO A 533 -41.57 9.82 5.62
CA PRO A 533 -42.60 10.41 4.77
C PRO A 533 -43.61 9.34 4.36
N SER A 534 -44.88 9.63 4.66
CA SER A 534 -46.05 8.85 4.30
C SER A 534 -46.17 8.76 2.78
N THR A 535 -46.01 7.55 2.24
CA THR A 535 -46.64 7.14 0.98
C THR A 535 -47.74 6.15 1.32
N THR A 536 -48.98 6.63 1.28
CA THR A 536 -50.18 5.80 1.18
C THR A 536 -50.15 5.07 -0.16
N ASP A 537 -50.23 3.74 -0.13
CA ASP A 537 -51.15 2.95 -0.95
C ASP A 537 -51.16 1.51 -0.43
N ASP A 538 -52.34 1.11 0.06
CA ASP A 538 -52.64 -0.21 0.58
C ASP A 538 -52.69 -1.26 -0.55
N VAL A 539 -51.82 -2.27 -0.49
CA VAL A 539 -52.05 -3.57 -1.16
C VAL A 539 -51.87 -4.69 -0.14
N LYS A 540 -52.98 -5.34 0.17
CA LYS A 540 -53.12 -6.44 1.13
C LYS A 540 -52.62 -7.74 0.49
N VAL A 541 -51.56 -8.34 1.04
CA VAL A 541 -51.07 -9.69 0.65
C VAL A 541 -51.11 -10.62 1.88
N PRO A 542 -51.65 -11.86 1.78
CA PRO A 542 -51.81 -12.78 2.90
C PRO A 542 -50.49 -13.46 3.30
N PRO A 543 -50.38 -13.99 4.54
CA PRO A 543 -49.14 -14.52 5.10
C PRO A 543 -48.75 -15.89 4.49
N PRO A 544 -47.45 -16.18 4.32
CA PRO A 544 -46.97 -17.49 3.87
C PRO A 544 -46.97 -18.52 5.00
N SER A 545 -47.28 -19.75 4.60
CA SER A 545 -47.45 -20.95 5.41
C SER A 545 -46.13 -21.55 5.89
N ASP A 546 -46.15 -22.00 7.16
CA ASP A 546 -45.11 -22.82 7.79
C ASP A 546 -45.02 -24.21 7.15
N THR A 547 -43.93 -24.51 6.47
CA THR A 547 -43.51 -25.91 6.25
C THR A 547 -41.97 -26.05 6.34
N LYS A 548 -41.51 -26.67 7.43
CA LYS A 548 -40.13 -27.17 7.58
C LYS A 548 -40.01 -28.55 6.95
N PRO A 549 -38.98 -28.86 6.14
CA PRO A 549 -38.65 -30.23 5.79
C PRO A 549 -37.75 -30.89 6.84
N LYS A 550 -38.15 -32.07 7.29
CA LYS A 550 -37.32 -33.03 8.05
C LYS A 550 -36.24 -33.61 7.13
N LEU A 551 -34.98 -33.61 7.58
CA LEU A 551 -33.90 -34.40 6.99
C LEU A 551 -33.51 -35.53 7.94
N THR A 552 -33.84 -36.76 7.53
CA THR A 552 -33.36 -38.01 8.10
C THR A 552 -32.19 -38.52 7.25
N GLY A 553 -31.21 -39.18 7.86
CA GLY A 553 -30.24 -40.01 7.13
C GLY A 553 -28.81 -39.99 7.65
N ARG A 554 -28.55 -40.80 8.67
CA ARG A 554 -27.22 -41.10 9.22
C ARG A 554 -26.73 -42.41 8.60
N LYS A 555 -25.53 -42.45 8.00
CA LYS A 555 -24.73 -43.68 7.81
C LYS A 555 -23.27 -43.43 8.17
N LYS A 556 -22.71 -44.38 8.93
CA LYS A 556 -21.37 -44.41 9.52
C LYS A 556 -20.37 -45.10 8.58
N ASN A 557 -19.08 -44.75 8.77
CA ASN A 557 -17.86 -45.59 8.74
C ASN A 557 -16.75 -45.09 7.78
N SER A 558 -15.65 -44.57 8.35
CA SER A 558 -14.28 -45.12 8.25
C SER A 558 -13.24 -44.16 8.87
N ALA A 559 -12.13 -44.73 9.35
CA ALA A 559 -11.17 -44.21 10.33
C ALA A 559 -10.21 -43.09 9.82
N PRO A 560 -9.50 -42.36 10.71
CA PRO A 560 -8.81 -41.12 10.37
C PRO A 560 -7.33 -41.30 9.98
N GLN A 561 -6.92 -40.63 8.90
CA GLN A 561 -5.52 -40.24 8.68
C GLN A 561 -5.27 -38.87 9.32
N LYS A 562 -4.22 -38.79 10.14
CA LYS A 562 -3.76 -37.57 10.81
C LYS A 562 -3.24 -36.56 9.78
N GLY A 563 -3.85 -35.38 9.76
CA GLY A 563 -3.35 -34.19 9.07
C GLY A 563 -3.89 -32.95 9.76
N ASN A 564 -3.01 -32.16 10.38
CA ASN A 564 -3.33 -30.96 11.14
C ASN A 564 -4.10 -29.95 10.27
N ARG A 565 -5.36 -29.67 10.65
CA ARG A 565 -6.15 -28.53 10.17
C ARG A 565 -6.75 -27.78 11.36
N TRP A 566 -6.49 -26.48 11.41
CA TRP A 566 -7.14 -25.53 12.29
C TRP A 566 -8.58 -25.28 11.80
N ASN A 567 -9.55 -25.57 12.66
CA ASN A 567 -10.96 -25.22 12.46
C ASN A 567 -11.19 -23.77 12.93
N ILE A 568 -11.81 -22.97 12.07
CA ILE A 568 -12.40 -21.67 12.42
C ILE A 568 -13.92 -21.90 12.48
N PRO A 569 -14.62 -21.59 13.59
CA PRO A 569 -16.07 -21.76 13.67
C PRO A 569 -16.83 -20.68 12.87
N PRO A 570 -18.04 -21.00 12.37
CA PRO A 570 -18.86 -20.07 11.59
C PRO A 570 -19.48 -18.98 12.49
N ARG A 571 -19.59 -17.77 11.94
CA ARG A 571 -20.36 -16.65 12.49
C ARG A 571 -21.80 -16.69 12.00
#